data_AF-A0A7J3QZ05-F1
#
_entry.id   AF-A0A7J3QZ05-F1
#
_cell.length_a   1.000
_cell.length_b   1.000
_cell.length_c   1.000
_cell.angle_alpha   90.00
_cell.angle_beta   90.00
_cell.angle_gamma   90.00
#
_symmetry.space_group_name_H-M   'P 1'
#
loop_
_entity.id
_entity.type
_entity.pdbx_description
1 polymer ?
#
loop_
_entity_poly.entity_id
_entity_poly.type
_entity_poly.pdbx_seq_one_letter_code
_entity_poly.pdbx_strand_id
1 'polypeptide(L)'
;MSEECATVVSINQDYCSRCSVCFSICPYKAIKRDEETGKVEIDIQECQVCGICYSACPASAIEMTYYTYDTLINYVNSMKTKMSSDTLILMCRGNSPSTCEVDDILKAQGLSMKNYIPLRIPCSGRVPAEFIFKALASGIKNIISIQCEDTFCRFKEGTKINTRRLILSKNVLTQLGISPESLRVVKYSRKAIYDTEKCVGCDKCVFICPYKAIEAEPFATPKIIAEDCMGCGACALVCPHHAIQVKGFEFEDVLNRYGQAAARLKENGRGPAVLAFVCQWSEFQALDNPSNVFSGRNVLALEVPCFKAMDPVHVVNALNCGFDGVMAVVCSSKDCKLQEGRDTAERNLEVLTDVLKKKNLADRFDFYEVSPRCLGDFKKKLDTFYTRISNMKKQLVVEVEGDRKRTE
;
A
#
# COMPACT_ATOMS: atom_id res chain seq x y z
N MET A 1 15.38 15.68 11.60
CA MET A 1 15.62 14.69 10.53
C MET A 1 17.11 14.46 10.44
N SER A 2 17.57 13.25 10.10
CA SER A 2 18.94 13.07 9.65
C SER A 2 19.11 13.81 8.33
N GLU A 3 20.12 14.68 8.24
CA GLU A 3 20.44 15.56 7.09
C GLU A 3 20.85 14.81 5.80
N GLU A 4 20.78 13.48 5.78
CA GLU A 4 21.38 12.62 4.75
C GLU A 4 20.36 11.75 4.00
N CYS A 5 19.38 12.35 3.32
CA CYS A 5 18.55 11.55 2.42
C CYS A 5 18.38 12.16 1.03
N ALA A 6 18.74 11.38 0.01
CA ALA A 6 18.59 11.75 -1.39
C ALA A 6 17.11 11.94 -1.72
N THR A 7 16.79 13.06 -2.37
CA THR A 7 15.42 13.45 -2.71
C THR A 7 14.90 12.61 -3.88
N VAL A 8 13.71 12.04 -3.72
CA VAL A 8 13.09 11.18 -4.74
C VAL A 8 12.43 11.95 -5.89
N VAL A 9 12.16 13.24 -5.71
CA VAL A 9 11.53 14.11 -6.71
C VAL A 9 12.29 15.43 -6.78
N SER A 10 12.64 15.85 -7.98
CA SER A 10 13.36 17.10 -8.28
C SER A 10 12.76 17.82 -9.48
N ILE A 11 13.13 19.09 -9.67
CA ILE A 11 12.78 19.88 -10.85
C ILE A 11 14.07 20.28 -11.56
N ASN A 12 14.21 19.83 -12.80
CA ASN A 12 15.24 20.30 -13.71
C ASN A 12 14.90 21.73 -14.15
N GLN A 13 15.69 22.71 -13.68
CA GLN A 13 15.41 24.13 -13.93
C GLN A 13 15.71 24.55 -15.37
N ASP A 14 16.54 23.80 -16.10
CA ASP A 14 16.86 24.08 -17.50
C ASP A 14 15.69 23.73 -18.43
N TYR A 15 14.89 22.72 -18.06
CA TYR A 15 13.67 22.35 -18.78
C TYR A 15 12.40 23.05 -18.26
N CYS A 16 12.44 23.67 -17.08
CA CYS A 16 11.26 24.23 -16.45
C CYS A 16 10.76 25.50 -17.17
N SER A 17 9.57 25.43 -17.78
CA SER A 17 8.93 26.56 -18.45
C SER A 17 8.28 27.60 -17.51
N ARG A 18 8.36 27.42 -16.18
CA ARG A 18 7.74 28.29 -15.16
C ARG A 18 6.21 28.48 -15.29
N CYS A 19 5.52 27.57 -16.00
CA CYS A 19 4.07 27.63 -16.26
C CYS A 19 3.17 27.41 -15.02
N SER A 20 3.73 27.02 -13.87
CA SER A 20 3.02 26.89 -12.58
C SER A 20 1.91 25.83 -12.52
N VAL A 21 1.83 24.92 -13.50
CA VAL A 21 0.89 23.78 -13.49
C VAL A 21 1.15 22.86 -12.28
N CYS A 22 2.42 22.53 -12.02
CA CYS A 22 2.80 21.67 -10.90
C CYS A 22 2.42 22.28 -9.55
N PHE A 23 2.62 23.59 -9.39
CA PHE A 23 2.20 24.36 -8.22
C PHE A 23 0.69 24.24 -8.00
N SER A 24 -0.09 24.51 -9.04
CA SER A 24 -1.55 24.56 -8.96
C SER A 24 -2.20 23.18 -8.71
N ILE A 25 -1.60 22.11 -9.22
CA ILE A 25 -2.16 20.77 -9.14
C ILE A 25 -1.75 20.00 -7.87
N CYS A 26 -0.78 20.50 -7.10
CA CYS A 26 -0.26 19.79 -5.94
C CYS A 26 -1.26 19.82 -4.76
N PRO A 27 -1.88 18.69 -4.38
CA PRO A 27 -2.91 18.68 -3.32
C PRO A 27 -2.31 18.79 -1.90
N TYR A 28 -0.99 18.92 -1.82
CA TYR A 28 -0.24 19.05 -0.56
C TYR A 28 0.43 20.42 -0.42
N LYS A 29 0.30 21.30 -1.41
CA LYS A 29 1.00 22.61 -1.42
C LYS A 29 2.52 22.47 -1.21
N ALA A 30 3.08 21.32 -1.58
CA ALA A 30 4.50 21.00 -1.46
C ALA A 30 5.36 21.65 -2.55
N ILE A 31 4.76 22.43 -3.45
CA ILE A 31 5.49 23.15 -4.48
C ILE A 31 5.31 24.62 -4.15
N LYS A 32 6.42 25.34 -4.05
CA LYS A 32 6.48 26.78 -3.81
C LYS A 32 6.82 27.47 -5.13
N ARG A 33 6.27 28.66 -5.33
CA ARG A 33 6.52 29.51 -6.50
C ARG A 33 7.03 30.85 -6.01
N ASP A 34 8.14 31.27 -6.55
CA ASP A 34 8.67 32.62 -6.38
C ASP A 34 7.87 33.60 -7.26
N GLU A 35 7.37 34.68 -6.67
CA GLU A 35 6.44 35.59 -7.36
C GLU A 35 7.14 36.47 -8.42
N GLU A 36 8.40 36.83 -8.19
CA GLU A 36 9.17 37.72 -9.06
C GLU A 36 9.75 36.97 -10.27
N THR A 37 10.38 35.83 -10.00
CA THR A 37 11.09 35.04 -11.01
C THR A 37 10.21 33.97 -11.66
N GLY A 38 9.11 33.58 -11.02
CA GLY A 38 8.29 32.44 -11.43
C GLY A 38 8.98 31.09 -11.21
N LYS A 39 10.15 31.05 -10.55
CA LYS A 39 10.86 29.81 -10.23
C LYS A 39 9.98 28.95 -9.32
N VAL A 40 9.98 27.65 -9.57
CA VAL A 40 9.24 26.67 -8.75
C VAL A 40 10.21 25.71 -8.07
N GLU A 41 9.94 25.42 -6.81
CA GLU A 41 10.74 24.53 -5.96
C GLU A 41 9.84 23.56 -5.21
N ILE A 42 10.33 22.34 -4.98
CA ILE A 42 9.60 21.31 -4.22
C ILE A 42 10.08 21.35 -2.79
N ASP A 43 9.17 21.63 -1.87
CA ASP A 43 9.35 21.37 -0.47
C ASP A 43 9.23 19.85 -0.21
N ILE A 44 10.38 19.18 -0.13
CA ILE A 44 10.42 17.74 0.10
C ILE A 44 9.82 17.36 1.47
N GLN A 45 9.72 18.30 2.42
CA GLN A 45 9.12 18.05 3.73
C GLN A 45 7.60 17.89 3.66
N GLU A 46 6.97 18.48 2.66
CA GLU A 46 5.53 18.38 2.43
C GLU A 46 5.19 17.40 1.29
N CYS A 47 6.16 17.06 0.45
CA CYS A 47 5.97 16.19 -0.71
C CYS A 47 5.55 14.76 -0.33
N GLN A 48 4.38 14.32 -0.78
CA GLN A 48 3.89 12.96 -0.49
C GLN A 48 4.28 11.92 -1.55
N VAL A 49 5.19 12.27 -2.47
CA VAL A 49 5.68 11.41 -3.58
C VAL A 49 4.53 10.80 -4.40
N CYS A 50 3.43 11.55 -4.56
CA CYS A 50 2.24 11.07 -5.26
C CYS A 50 2.44 10.96 -6.79
N GLY A 51 3.35 11.76 -7.37
CA GLY A 51 3.66 11.78 -8.80
C GLY A 51 2.66 12.56 -9.66
N ILE A 52 1.71 13.27 -9.06
CA ILE A 52 0.71 14.06 -9.81
C ILE A 52 1.40 15.18 -10.60
N CYS A 53 2.30 15.94 -9.96
CA CYS A 53 3.06 16.99 -10.64
C CYS A 53 3.91 16.42 -11.79
N TYR A 54 4.58 15.30 -11.57
CA TYR A 54 5.37 14.58 -12.58
C TYR A 54 4.54 14.30 -13.84
N SER A 55 3.31 13.79 -13.66
CA SER A 55 2.36 13.51 -14.75
C SER A 55 1.71 14.70 -15.42
N ALA A 56 1.85 15.89 -14.83
CA ALA A 56 1.19 17.11 -15.28
C ALA A 56 2.17 18.11 -15.89
N CYS A 57 3.49 17.91 -15.74
CA CYS A 57 4.49 18.82 -16.28
C CYS A 57 4.54 18.71 -17.81
N PRO A 58 4.15 19.74 -18.57
CA PRO A 58 4.17 19.70 -20.03
C PRO A 58 5.60 19.73 -20.60
N ALA A 59 6.56 20.24 -19.83
CA ALA A 59 7.96 20.33 -20.23
C ALA A 59 8.79 19.12 -19.78
N SER A 60 8.17 18.12 -19.15
CA SER A 60 8.88 16.95 -18.58
C SER A 60 10.05 17.31 -17.64
N ALA A 61 9.98 18.48 -17.01
CA ALA A 61 11.03 19.03 -16.14
C ALA A 61 11.05 18.44 -14.74
N ILE A 62 10.03 17.65 -14.35
CA ILE A 62 9.98 17.00 -13.04
C ILE A 62 10.59 15.61 -13.18
N GLU A 63 11.55 15.30 -12.31
CA GLU A 63 12.26 14.03 -12.32
C GLU A 63 11.85 13.21 -11.10
N MET A 64 11.77 11.88 -11.27
CA MET A 64 11.49 10.94 -10.19
C MET A 64 12.53 9.81 -10.19
N THR A 65 12.97 9.36 -9.02
CA THR A 65 13.95 8.27 -8.92
C THR A 65 13.36 6.89 -9.25
N TYR A 66 12.07 6.69 -8.99
CA TYR A 66 11.39 5.41 -9.20
C TYR A 66 9.97 5.62 -9.74
N TYR A 67 9.43 4.61 -10.43
CA TYR A 67 8.22 4.71 -11.26
C TYR A 67 8.31 5.79 -12.36
N THR A 68 9.48 5.94 -12.98
CA THR A 68 9.61 6.75 -14.19
C THR A 68 8.80 6.13 -15.33
N TYR A 69 8.40 6.93 -16.32
CA TYR A 69 7.61 6.42 -17.45
C TYR A 69 8.31 5.28 -18.18
N ASP A 70 9.62 5.39 -18.41
CA ASP A 70 10.38 4.35 -19.10
C ASP A 70 10.44 3.06 -18.30
N THR A 71 10.64 3.13 -16.98
CA THR A 71 10.65 1.93 -16.13
C THR A 71 9.29 1.23 -16.09
N LEU A 72 8.19 2.00 -16.09
CA LEU A 72 6.83 1.44 -16.14
C LEU A 72 6.54 0.79 -17.49
N ILE A 73 6.92 1.41 -18.62
CA ILE A 73 6.74 0.83 -19.95
C ILE A 73 7.59 -0.42 -20.13
N ASN A 74 8.85 -0.39 -19.67
CA ASN A 74 9.73 -1.56 -19.71
C ASN A 74 9.16 -2.73 -18.90
N TYR A 75 8.55 -2.45 -17.74
CA TYR A 75 7.83 -3.45 -16.97
C TYR A 75 6.66 -4.04 -17.77
N VAL A 76 5.81 -3.20 -18.37
CA VAL A 76 4.66 -3.67 -19.18
C VAL A 76 5.15 -4.57 -20.32
N ASN A 77 6.18 -4.16 -21.05
CA ASN A 77 6.73 -4.93 -22.17
C ASN A 77 7.32 -6.27 -21.71
N SER A 78 8.05 -6.29 -20.58
CA SER A 78 8.59 -7.52 -20.00
C SER A 78 7.49 -8.49 -19.57
N MET A 79 6.45 -7.98 -18.91
CA MET A 79 5.35 -8.79 -18.40
C MET A 79 4.41 -9.27 -19.51
N LYS A 80 4.24 -8.49 -20.58
CA LYS A 80 3.49 -8.90 -21.78
C LYS A 80 4.02 -10.22 -22.33
N THR A 81 5.34 -10.32 -22.48
CA THR A 81 6.00 -11.55 -22.95
C THR A 81 5.87 -12.69 -21.95
N LYS A 82 6.09 -12.41 -20.65
CA LYS A 82 6.04 -13.44 -19.60
C LYS A 82 4.64 -14.03 -19.38
N MET A 83 3.60 -13.19 -19.47
CA MET A 83 2.22 -13.59 -19.17
C MET A 83 1.41 -13.91 -20.42
N SER A 84 1.95 -13.66 -21.62
CA SER A 84 1.27 -13.81 -22.91
C SER A 84 -0.13 -13.18 -22.89
N SER A 85 -0.22 -11.95 -22.36
CA SER A 85 -1.46 -11.17 -22.27
C SER A 85 -1.28 -9.81 -22.91
N ASP A 86 -2.31 -9.35 -23.60
CA ASP A 86 -2.41 -8.04 -24.21
C ASP A 86 -3.33 -7.10 -23.41
N THR A 87 -3.67 -7.47 -22.18
CA THR A 87 -4.52 -6.67 -21.30
C THR A 87 -3.74 -6.19 -20.09
N LEU A 88 -3.67 -4.88 -19.89
CA LEU A 88 -3.02 -4.23 -18.76
C LEU A 88 -4.05 -3.81 -17.72
N ILE A 89 -3.87 -4.24 -16.47
CA ILE A 89 -4.64 -3.72 -15.34
C ILE A 89 -3.73 -2.79 -14.52
N LEU A 90 -3.99 -1.50 -14.63
CA LEU A 90 -3.33 -0.46 -13.87
C LEU A 90 -4.07 -0.23 -12.55
N MET A 91 -3.36 -0.35 -11.42
CA MET A 91 -3.96 -0.30 -10.09
C MET A 91 -3.21 0.68 -9.21
N CYS A 92 -3.95 1.54 -8.50
CA CYS A 92 -3.35 2.34 -7.43
C CYS A 92 -3.26 1.54 -6.12
N ARG A 93 -2.23 1.81 -5.30
CA ARG A 93 -2.03 1.13 -4.01
C ARG A 93 -3.22 1.32 -3.07
N GLY A 94 -3.89 2.47 -3.11
CA GLY A 94 -5.01 2.78 -2.21
C GLY A 94 -6.22 1.87 -2.37
N ASN A 95 -6.46 1.36 -3.57
CA ASN A 95 -7.49 0.35 -3.79
C ASN A 95 -7.14 -1.01 -3.25
N SER A 96 -5.83 -1.20 -3.00
CA SER A 96 -5.13 -2.42 -2.66
C SER A 96 -6.00 -3.63 -2.97
N PRO A 97 -5.94 -4.16 -4.18
CA PRO A 97 -6.29 -5.56 -4.34
C PRO A 97 -4.99 -6.33 -4.14
N SER A 98 -4.98 -7.27 -3.21
CA SER A 98 -4.21 -8.50 -3.46
C SER A 98 -4.65 -9.06 -4.82
N THR A 99 -3.83 -9.89 -5.48
CA THR A 99 -4.17 -10.42 -6.83
C THR A 99 -5.55 -11.07 -6.88
N CYS A 100 -5.99 -11.70 -5.78
CA CYS A 100 -7.30 -12.34 -5.67
C CYS A 100 -8.48 -11.34 -5.68
N GLU A 101 -8.29 -10.15 -5.13
CA GLU A 101 -9.33 -9.10 -5.13
C GLU A 101 -9.53 -8.49 -6.52
N VAL A 102 -8.53 -8.53 -7.42
CA VAL A 102 -8.67 -7.98 -8.79
C VAL A 102 -9.76 -8.73 -9.55
N ASP A 103 -9.77 -10.05 -9.47
CA ASP A 103 -10.74 -10.88 -10.17
C ASP A 103 -12.17 -10.61 -9.66
N ASP A 104 -12.34 -10.42 -8.34
CA ASP A 104 -13.63 -10.05 -7.76
C ASP A 104 -14.10 -8.67 -8.23
N ILE A 105 -13.19 -7.70 -8.28
CA ILE A 105 -13.49 -6.35 -8.79
C ILE A 105 -13.93 -6.44 -10.25
N LEU A 106 -13.20 -7.18 -11.08
CA LEU A 106 -13.55 -7.36 -12.48
C LEU A 106 -14.91 -8.04 -12.64
N LYS A 107 -15.15 -9.14 -11.91
CA LYS A 107 -16.44 -9.87 -11.95
C LYS A 107 -17.61 -8.98 -11.55
N ALA A 108 -17.45 -8.17 -10.51
CA ALA A 108 -18.48 -7.22 -10.07
C ALA A 108 -18.80 -6.15 -11.14
N GLN A 109 -17.87 -5.91 -12.07
CA GLN A 109 -18.05 -5.03 -13.23
C GLN A 109 -18.47 -5.78 -14.50
N GLY A 110 -18.86 -7.06 -14.39
CA GLY A 110 -19.23 -7.89 -15.54
C GLY A 110 -18.04 -8.25 -16.45
N LEU A 111 -16.81 -8.11 -15.96
CA LEU A 111 -15.59 -8.43 -16.69
C LEU A 111 -15.02 -9.76 -16.18
N SER A 112 -14.74 -10.68 -17.10
CA SER A 112 -14.06 -11.93 -16.78
C SER A 112 -12.87 -12.08 -17.72
N MET A 113 -11.67 -12.13 -17.14
CA MET A 113 -10.44 -12.25 -17.91
C MET A 113 -9.59 -13.36 -17.31
N LYS A 114 -8.98 -14.18 -18.18
CA LYS A 114 -8.15 -15.31 -17.74
C LYS A 114 -6.72 -14.88 -17.41
N ASN A 115 -6.14 -13.96 -18.19
CA ASN A 115 -4.77 -13.48 -18.03
C ASN A 115 -4.70 -11.97 -18.25
N TYR A 116 -3.97 -11.26 -17.38
CA TYR A 116 -3.71 -9.83 -17.50
C TYR A 116 -2.34 -9.48 -16.92
N ILE A 117 -1.78 -8.35 -17.35
CA ILE A 117 -0.57 -7.76 -16.79
C ILE A 117 -0.97 -6.86 -15.62
N PRO A 118 -0.66 -7.20 -14.35
CA PRO A 118 -0.91 -6.31 -13.23
C PRO A 118 0.18 -5.23 -13.16
N LEU A 119 -0.18 -3.96 -13.19
CA LEU A 119 0.71 -2.86 -12.89
C LEU A 119 0.21 -2.09 -11.67
N ARG A 120 0.85 -2.33 -10.54
CA ARG A 120 0.54 -1.62 -9.29
C ARG A 120 1.48 -0.43 -9.11
N ILE A 121 0.90 0.72 -8.81
CA ILE A 121 1.63 1.97 -8.56
C ILE A 121 1.05 2.70 -7.34
N PRO A 122 1.78 3.62 -6.69
CA PRO A 122 1.25 4.30 -5.51
C PRO A 122 -0.05 5.09 -5.77
N CYS A 123 -0.14 5.77 -6.91
CA CYS A 123 -1.30 6.62 -7.24
C CYS A 123 -1.60 6.56 -8.73
N SER A 124 -2.85 6.37 -9.12
CA SER A 124 -3.26 6.49 -10.54
C SER A 124 -3.02 7.90 -11.09
N GLY A 125 -3.09 8.92 -10.23
CA GLY A 125 -2.80 10.32 -10.51
C GLY A 125 -1.46 10.57 -11.21
N ARG A 126 -0.46 9.68 -11.06
CA ARG A 126 0.87 9.84 -11.68
C ARG A 126 0.95 9.34 -13.12
N VAL A 127 -0.10 8.74 -13.66
CA VAL A 127 -0.03 8.13 -14.99
C VAL A 127 -0.38 9.17 -16.05
N PRO A 128 0.57 9.65 -16.86
CA PRO A 128 0.29 10.61 -17.91
C PRO A 128 -0.46 9.94 -19.07
N ALA A 129 -1.09 10.74 -19.92
CA ALA A 129 -1.75 10.24 -21.13
C ALA A 129 -0.75 9.55 -22.08
N GLU A 130 0.49 10.07 -22.13
CA GLU A 130 1.57 9.49 -22.93
C GLU A 130 1.84 8.02 -22.58
N PHE A 131 1.80 7.65 -21.30
CA PHE A 131 1.96 6.26 -20.88
C PHE A 131 0.87 5.35 -21.48
N ILE A 132 -0.38 5.81 -21.50
CA ILE A 132 -1.50 5.07 -22.06
C ILE A 132 -1.28 4.85 -23.56
N PHE A 133 -0.91 5.90 -24.30
CA PHE A 133 -0.65 5.80 -25.72
C PHE A 133 0.55 4.90 -26.04
N LYS A 134 1.65 5.02 -25.29
CA LYS A 134 2.82 4.14 -25.43
C LYS A 134 2.50 2.69 -25.11
N ALA A 135 1.70 2.41 -24.09
CA ALA A 135 1.27 1.05 -23.77
C ALA A 135 0.42 0.44 -24.89
N LEU A 136 -0.55 1.19 -25.45
CA LEU A 136 -1.33 0.73 -26.59
C LEU A 136 -0.44 0.50 -27.83
N ALA A 137 0.49 1.42 -28.09
CA ALA A 137 1.46 1.30 -29.19
C ALA A 137 2.42 0.12 -29.03
N SER A 138 2.71 -0.34 -27.80
CA SER A 138 3.47 -1.57 -27.55
C SER A 138 2.65 -2.85 -27.74
N GLY A 139 1.41 -2.72 -28.22
CA GLY A 139 0.51 -3.80 -28.59
C GLY A 139 -0.31 -4.35 -27.41
N ILE A 140 -0.49 -3.56 -26.35
CA ILE A 140 -1.59 -3.77 -25.40
C ILE A 140 -2.90 -3.39 -26.10
N LYS A 141 -3.92 -4.23 -25.99
CA LYS A 141 -5.24 -3.99 -26.59
C LYS A 141 -6.23 -3.38 -25.61
N ASN A 142 -6.15 -3.76 -24.34
CA ASN A 142 -7.06 -3.30 -23.30
C ASN A 142 -6.28 -2.78 -22.09
N ILE A 143 -6.64 -1.60 -21.61
CA ILE A 143 -6.11 -0.99 -20.39
C ILE A 143 -7.27 -0.76 -19.45
N ILE A 144 -7.26 -1.42 -18.29
CA ILE A 144 -8.24 -1.22 -17.22
C ILE A 144 -7.54 -0.50 -16.08
N SER A 145 -7.94 0.74 -15.81
CA SER A 145 -7.45 1.52 -14.68
C SER A 145 -8.41 1.38 -13.49
N ILE A 146 -8.01 0.59 -12.50
CA ILE A 146 -8.72 0.45 -11.22
C ILE A 146 -8.21 1.54 -10.26
N GLN A 147 -9.08 2.49 -9.94
CA GLN A 147 -8.77 3.71 -9.17
C GLN A 147 -9.65 3.83 -7.92
N CYS A 148 -9.19 4.57 -6.90
CA CYS A 148 -10.01 4.78 -5.70
C CYS A 148 -11.35 5.39 -6.09
N GLU A 149 -12.35 5.19 -5.24
CA GLU A 149 -13.48 6.09 -5.20
C GLU A 149 -12.98 7.49 -4.85
N ASP A 150 -13.68 8.51 -5.33
CA ASP A 150 -13.19 9.90 -5.26
C ASP A 150 -13.07 10.37 -3.81
N THR A 151 -14.05 10.05 -2.96
CA THR A 151 -14.04 10.36 -1.51
C THR A 151 -12.99 9.55 -0.74
N PHE A 152 -12.65 8.36 -1.24
CA PHE A 152 -11.67 7.46 -0.60
C PHE A 152 -10.21 7.81 -0.93
N CYS A 153 -9.97 8.63 -1.96
CA CYS A 153 -8.65 8.77 -2.57
C CYS A 153 -7.55 9.13 -1.54
N ARG A 154 -6.62 8.20 -1.33
CA ARG A 154 -5.52 8.35 -0.34
C ARG A 154 -4.52 9.45 -0.68
N PHE A 155 -4.56 9.95 -1.92
CA PHE A 155 -3.78 11.09 -2.37
C PHE A 155 -4.62 12.35 -2.64
N LYS A 156 -5.81 12.45 -2.03
CA LYS A 156 -6.79 13.55 -2.19
C LYS A 156 -7.31 13.63 -3.63
N GLU A 157 -6.66 14.37 -4.51
CA GLU A 157 -7.16 14.65 -5.86
C GLU A 157 -6.70 13.64 -6.93
N GLY A 158 -5.82 12.68 -6.59
CA GLY A 158 -5.15 11.82 -7.57
C GLY A 158 -6.10 11.04 -8.49
N THR A 159 -7.14 10.45 -7.91
CA THR A 159 -8.18 9.73 -8.64
C THR A 159 -8.93 10.64 -9.60
N LYS A 160 -9.39 11.80 -9.12
CA LYS A 160 -10.18 12.76 -9.89
C LYS A 160 -9.39 13.34 -11.07
N ILE A 161 -8.12 13.68 -10.83
CA ILE A 161 -7.18 14.14 -11.86
C ILE A 161 -7.02 13.10 -12.95
N ASN A 162 -6.73 11.85 -12.58
CA ASN A 162 -6.51 10.80 -13.57
C ASN A 162 -7.80 10.40 -14.30
N THR A 163 -8.95 10.41 -13.62
CA THR A 163 -10.25 10.13 -14.27
C THR A 163 -10.52 11.13 -15.40
N ARG A 164 -10.34 12.43 -15.14
CA ARG A 164 -10.47 13.48 -16.17
C ARG A 164 -9.48 13.28 -17.32
N ARG A 165 -8.22 12.97 -16.99
CA ARG A 165 -7.17 12.68 -17.98
C ARG A 165 -7.57 11.51 -18.89
N LEU A 166 -8.01 10.39 -18.32
CA LEU A 166 -8.36 9.21 -19.10
C LEU A 166 -9.62 9.41 -19.95
N ILE A 167 -10.59 10.21 -19.51
CA ILE A 167 -11.74 10.62 -20.33
C ILE A 167 -11.26 11.40 -21.56
N LEU A 168 -10.37 12.37 -21.38
CA LEU A 168 -9.79 13.13 -22.50
C LEU A 168 -8.97 12.21 -23.42
N SER A 169 -8.18 11.29 -22.86
CA SER A 169 -7.45 10.30 -23.64
C SER A 169 -8.37 9.42 -24.50
N LYS A 170 -9.52 8.97 -23.98
CA LYS A 170 -10.51 8.21 -24.76
C LYS A 170 -11.01 8.97 -25.99
N ASN A 171 -11.26 10.27 -25.85
CA ASN A 171 -11.71 11.10 -26.97
C ASN A 171 -10.64 11.17 -28.06
N VAL A 172 -9.36 11.31 -27.68
CA VAL A 172 -8.23 11.26 -28.62
C VAL A 172 -8.12 9.88 -29.27
N LEU A 173 -8.25 8.79 -28.52
CA LEU A 173 -8.21 7.42 -29.07
C LEU A 173 -9.29 7.20 -30.12
N THR A 174 -10.50 7.70 -29.88
CA THR A 174 -11.62 7.58 -30.82
C THR A 174 -11.32 8.31 -32.13
N GLN A 175 -10.70 9.49 -32.08
CA GLN A 175 -10.27 10.24 -33.27
C GLN A 175 -9.15 9.51 -34.05
N LEU A 176 -8.33 8.73 -33.36
CA LEU A 176 -7.29 7.89 -33.96
C LEU A 176 -7.84 6.54 -34.47
N GLY A 177 -9.15 6.32 -34.46
CA GLY A 177 -9.78 5.06 -34.88
C GLY A 177 -9.60 3.90 -33.90
N ILE A 178 -9.11 4.17 -32.69
CA ILE A 178 -8.97 3.18 -31.62
C ILE A 178 -10.26 3.16 -30.80
N SER A 179 -10.79 1.96 -30.56
CA SER A 179 -12.03 1.80 -29.79
C SER A 179 -11.91 2.44 -28.40
N PRO A 180 -12.88 3.26 -27.94
CA PRO A 180 -12.88 3.84 -26.59
C PRO A 180 -13.00 2.79 -25.47
N GLU A 181 -13.36 1.55 -25.83
CA GLU A 181 -13.38 0.39 -24.93
C GLU A 181 -11.99 -0.17 -24.62
N SER A 182 -10.97 0.19 -25.41
CA SER A 182 -9.56 -0.17 -25.16
C SER A 182 -9.02 0.45 -23.86
N LEU A 183 -9.70 1.44 -23.30
CA LEU A 183 -9.36 2.07 -22.04
C LEU A 183 -10.59 2.09 -21.14
N ARG A 184 -10.54 1.49 -19.95
CA ARG A 184 -11.65 1.47 -18.99
C ARG A 184 -11.21 2.01 -17.64
N VAL A 185 -12.12 2.70 -16.97
CA VAL A 185 -11.91 3.17 -15.59
C VAL A 185 -12.88 2.43 -14.68
N VAL A 186 -12.35 1.77 -13.67
CA VAL A 186 -13.13 1.09 -12.63
C VAL A 186 -12.84 1.77 -11.30
N LYS A 187 -13.90 2.06 -10.55
CA LYS A 187 -13.80 2.61 -9.19
C LYS A 187 -14.00 1.49 -8.21
N TYR A 188 -13.07 1.38 -7.28
CA TYR A 188 -13.15 0.41 -6.19
C TYR A 188 -12.38 0.97 -5.01
N SER A 189 -12.85 0.74 -3.80
CA SER A 189 -12.09 1.02 -2.60
C SER A 189 -12.37 -0.01 -1.55
N ARG A 190 -11.33 -0.44 -0.86
CA ARG A 190 -11.46 -1.46 0.17
C ARG A 190 -12.23 -0.92 1.36
N LYS A 191 -13.29 -1.64 1.75
CA LYS A 191 -14.16 -1.29 2.88
C LYS A 191 -14.06 -2.34 3.99
N ALA A 192 -14.58 -1.99 5.15
CA ALA A 192 -14.89 -2.97 6.17
C ALA A 192 -16.07 -3.84 5.71
N ILE A 193 -16.11 -5.08 6.16
CA ILE A 193 -17.17 -6.06 5.88
C ILE A 193 -17.55 -6.75 7.20
N TYR A 194 -18.82 -7.15 7.31
CA TYR A 194 -19.31 -7.95 8.44
C TYR A 194 -19.43 -9.42 8.06
N ASP A 195 -19.10 -10.28 9.02
CA ASP A 195 -19.70 -11.58 9.21
C ASP A 195 -20.81 -11.43 10.26
N THR A 196 -22.06 -11.35 9.81
CA THR A 196 -23.21 -11.00 10.68
C THR A 196 -23.48 -12.07 11.74
N GLU A 197 -23.13 -13.34 11.47
CA GLU A 197 -23.35 -14.45 12.42
C GLU A 197 -22.42 -14.37 13.64
N LYS A 198 -21.26 -13.73 13.48
CA LYS A 198 -20.31 -13.51 14.58
C LYS A 198 -20.58 -12.23 15.37
N CYS A 199 -21.43 -11.33 14.86
CA CYS A 199 -21.64 -10.03 15.49
C CYS A 199 -22.58 -10.15 16.69
N VAL A 200 -22.12 -9.66 17.84
CA VAL A 200 -22.91 -9.67 19.10
C VAL A 200 -23.55 -8.32 19.43
N GLY A 201 -23.47 -7.33 18.52
CA GLY A 201 -24.10 -6.01 18.71
C GLY A 201 -23.54 -5.20 19.89
N CYS A 202 -22.23 -5.28 20.16
CA CYS A 202 -21.61 -4.56 21.29
C CYS A 202 -21.14 -3.13 20.96
N ASP A 203 -21.32 -2.68 19.72
CA ASP A 203 -21.06 -1.32 19.22
C ASP A 203 -19.64 -0.74 19.38
N LYS A 204 -18.66 -1.52 19.83
CA LYS A 204 -17.24 -1.06 19.90
C LYS A 204 -16.73 -0.50 18.58
N CYS A 205 -17.12 -1.12 17.46
CA CYS A 205 -16.75 -0.66 16.12
C CYS A 205 -17.33 0.72 15.78
N VAL A 206 -18.54 1.04 16.28
CA VAL A 206 -19.18 2.35 16.12
C VAL A 206 -18.35 3.41 16.85
N PHE A 207 -18.01 3.16 18.11
CA PHE A 207 -17.27 4.12 18.94
C PHE A 207 -15.84 4.38 18.47
N ILE A 208 -15.14 3.34 17.98
CA ILE A 208 -13.74 3.51 17.56
C ILE A 208 -13.60 4.11 16.17
N CYS A 209 -14.67 4.14 15.36
CA CYS A 209 -14.58 4.56 13.95
C CYS A 209 -14.27 6.06 13.86
N PRO A 210 -13.05 6.45 13.42
CA PRO A 210 -12.68 7.87 13.40
C PRO A 210 -13.46 8.66 12.35
N TYR A 211 -13.92 7.98 11.29
CA TYR A 211 -14.65 8.55 10.17
C TYR A 211 -16.17 8.51 10.34
N LYS A 212 -16.67 8.02 11.50
CA LYS A 212 -18.12 7.85 11.76
C LYS A 212 -18.86 7.02 10.69
N ALA A 213 -18.14 6.15 10.00
CA ALA A 213 -18.66 5.33 8.91
C ALA A 213 -19.46 4.09 9.38
N ILE A 214 -19.82 4.00 10.66
CA ILE A 214 -20.55 2.86 11.23
C ILE A 214 -21.63 3.41 12.15
N GLU A 215 -22.87 3.03 11.92
CA GLU A 215 -24.05 3.44 12.69
C GLU A 215 -24.62 2.24 13.44
N ALA A 216 -24.94 2.42 14.73
CA ALA A 216 -25.61 1.38 15.51
C ALA A 216 -27.03 1.15 14.98
N GLU A 217 -27.45 -0.11 14.95
CA GLU A 217 -28.79 -0.51 14.50
C GLU A 217 -29.50 -1.26 15.65
N PRO A 218 -30.75 -0.93 16.00
CA PRO A 218 -31.46 -1.59 17.08
C PRO A 218 -31.60 -3.10 16.84
N PHE A 219 -31.09 -3.90 17.78
CA PHE A 219 -31.18 -5.37 17.74
C PHE A 219 -30.58 -6.02 16.48
N ALA A 220 -29.64 -5.35 15.82
CA ALA A 220 -29.03 -5.84 14.59
C ALA A 220 -27.52 -5.56 14.55
N THR A 221 -26.86 -6.13 13.53
CA THR A 221 -25.47 -5.78 13.23
C THR A 221 -25.41 -4.30 12.82
N PRO A 222 -24.46 -3.49 13.36
CA PRO A 222 -24.31 -2.10 12.97
C PRO A 222 -24.10 -1.95 11.45
N LYS A 223 -24.58 -0.85 10.88
CA LYS A 223 -24.51 -0.59 9.45
C LYS A 223 -23.22 0.16 9.10
N ILE A 224 -22.49 -0.31 8.08
CA ILE A 224 -21.36 0.43 7.51
C ILE A 224 -21.90 1.39 6.42
N ILE A 225 -21.59 2.67 6.55
CA ILE A 225 -21.76 3.67 5.49
C ILE A 225 -20.55 3.53 4.56
N ALA A 226 -20.75 2.96 3.38
CA ALA A 226 -19.65 2.60 2.48
C ALA A 226 -18.88 3.82 2.00
N GLU A 227 -19.57 4.94 1.77
CA GLU A 227 -19.03 6.19 1.24
C GLU A 227 -18.01 6.83 2.18
N ASP A 228 -18.25 6.72 3.50
CA ASP A 228 -17.42 7.28 4.56
C ASP A 228 -16.33 6.30 5.04
N CYS A 229 -16.50 5.01 4.73
CA CYS A 229 -15.56 3.99 5.17
C CYS A 229 -14.23 4.11 4.41
N MET A 230 -13.20 4.56 5.13
CA MET A 230 -11.83 4.70 4.62
C MET A 230 -11.01 3.41 4.69
N GLY A 231 -11.61 2.28 5.09
CA GLY A 231 -10.94 0.98 5.14
C GLY A 231 -9.71 0.97 6.05
N CYS A 232 -9.75 1.73 7.15
CA CYS A 232 -8.60 1.92 8.05
C CYS A 232 -8.37 0.74 9.01
N GLY A 233 -9.42 -0.07 9.26
CA GLY A 233 -9.39 -1.27 10.10
C GLY A 233 -9.39 -1.05 11.62
N ALA A 234 -9.57 0.19 12.10
CA ALA A 234 -9.72 0.46 13.54
C ALA A 234 -10.88 -0.35 14.19
N CYS A 235 -11.97 -0.52 13.45
CA CYS A 235 -13.11 -1.36 13.86
C CYS A 235 -12.75 -2.85 13.97
N ALA A 236 -11.88 -3.35 13.10
CA ALA A 236 -11.51 -4.76 13.07
C ALA A 236 -10.68 -5.13 14.29
N LEU A 237 -9.74 -4.25 14.65
CA LEU A 237 -8.91 -4.36 15.85
C LEU A 237 -9.71 -4.50 17.15
N VAL A 238 -10.82 -3.76 17.31
CA VAL A 238 -11.57 -3.76 18.58
C VAL A 238 -12.63 -4.86 18.65
N CYS A 239 -12.80 -5.66 17.58
CA CYS A 239 -13.84 -6.68 17.51
C CYS A 239 -13.31 -8.01 18.07
N PRO A 240 -13.71 -8.42 19.29
CA PRO A 240 -13.20 -9.66 19.88
C PRO A 240 -13.72 -10.92 19.20
N HIS A 241 -14.74 -10.80 18.34
CA HIS A 241 -15.34 -11.92 17.60
C HIS A 241 -14.88 -11.98 16.13
N HIS A 242 -13.99 -11.07 15.71
CA HIS A 242 -13.60 -10.90 14.29
C HIS A 242 -14.81 -10.80 13.34
N ALA A 243 -15.92 -10.26 13.84
CA ALA A 243 -17.18 -10.11 13.12
C ALA A 243 -17.15 -8.95 12.12
N ILE A 244 -16.28 -7.96 12.31
CA ILE A 244 -16.00 -6.91 11.33
C ILE A 244 -14.53 -6.96 10.96
N GLN A 245 -14.23 -7.00 9.67
CA GLN A 245 -12.88 -7.11 9.13
C GLN A 245 -12.71 -6.21 7.92
N VAL A 246 -11.47 -6.02 7.47
CA VAL A 246 -11.17 -5.26 6.25
C VAL A 246 -10.97 -6.25 5.11
N LYS A 247 -11.77 -6.14 4.04
CA LYS A 247 -11.79 -7.13 2.96
C LYS A 247 -10.39 -7.37 2.37
N GLY A 248 -9.96 -8.62 2.23
CA GLY A 248 -8.62 -9.02 1.75
C GLY A 248 -7.50 -8.91 2.80
N PHE A 249 -7.86 -8.55 4.02
CA PHE A 249 -6.98 -8.36 5.19
C PHE A 249 -7.63 -8.93 6.46
N GLU A 250 -8.42 -9.98 6.28
CA GLU A 250 -9.01 -10.79 7.34
C GLU A 250 -7.90 -11.41 8.20
N PHE A 251 -8.15 -11.50 9.51
CA PHE A 251 -7.17 -11.91 10.53
C PHE A 251 -6.52 -13.27 10.19
N GLU A 252 -7.34 -14.27 9.87
CA GLU A 252 -6.88 -15.61 9.55
C GLU A 252 -6.07 -15.66 8.24
N ASP A 253 -6.45 -14.88 7.24
CA ASP A 253 -5.72 -14.81 5.98
C ASP A 253 -4.32 -14.22 6.17
N VAL A 254 -4.20 -13.19 7.00
CA VAL A 254 -2.89 -12.60 7.36
C VAL A 254 -2.05 -13.61 8.15
N LEU A 255 -2.64 -14.29 9.15
CA LEU A 255 -1.99 -15.32 9.95
C LEU A 255 -1.44 -16.46 9.08
N ASN A 256 -2.27 -17.00 8.19
CA ASN A 256 -1.90 -18.07 7.28
C ASN A 256 -0.78 -17.67 6.32
N ARG A 257 -0.82 -16.43 5.80
CA ARG A 257 0.20 -15.91 4.87
C ARG A 257 1.60 -15.90 5.48
N TYR A 258 1.78 -15.33 6.67
CA TYR A 258 3.11 -15.32 7.28
C TYR A 258 3.48 -16.67 7.91
N GLY A 259 2.52 -17.46 8.40
CA GLY A 259 2.76 -18.79 8.95
C GLY A 259 3.37 -19.74 7.91
N GLN A 260 2.78 -19.80 6.71
CA GLN A 260 3.32 -20.60 5.60
C GLN A 260 4.69 -20.08 5.13
N ALA A 261 4.90 -18.76 5.15
CA ALA A 261 6.17 -18.18 4.76
C ALA A 261 7.28 -18.45 5.78
N ALA A 262 6.98 -18.47 7.08
CA ALA A 262 7.95 -18.78 8.13
C ALA A 262 8.61 -20.16 7.92
N ALA A 263 7.81 -21.18 7.60
CA ALA A 263 8.30 -22.53 7.32
C ALA A 263 9.30 -22.54 6.15
N ARG A 264 8.93 -21.92 5.02
CA ARG A 264 9.78 -21.84 3.81
C ARG A 264 11.08 -21.09 4.06
N LEU A 265 11.03 -19.97 4.79
CA LEU A 265 12.21 -19.17 5.10
C LEU A 265 13.19 -19.93 6.01
N LYS A 266 12.68 -20.75 6.94
CA LYS A 266 13.53 -21.60 7.79
C LYS A 266 14.22 -22.71 7.02
N GLU A 267 13.50 -23.40 6.13
CA GLU A 267 14.04 -24.47 5.29
C GLU A 267 15.23 -23.99 4.43
N ASN A 268 15.20 -22.73 3.97
CA ASN A 268 16.29 -22.15 3.20
C ASN A 268 17.63 -22.06 3.97
N GLY A 269 17.64 -22.16 5.30
CA GLY A 269 18.84 -22.24 6.13
C GLY A 269 19.75 -21.00 6.16
N ARG A 270 19.40 -19.92 5.46
CA ARG A 270 20.22 -18.71 5.31
C ARG A 270 19.88 -17.66 6.37
N GLY A 271 20.67 -17.59 7.44
CA GLY A 271 20.56 -16.53 8.45
C GLY A 271 19.22 -16.52 9.23
N PRO A 272 18.93 -15.45 9.98
CA PRO A 272 17.67 -15.34 10.72
C PRO A 272 16.48 -15.07 9.81
N ALA A 273 15.32 -15.66 10.10
CA ALA A 273 14.07 -15.35 9.42
C ALA A 273 13.45 -14.08 10.01
N VAL A 274 13.26 -13.04 9.20
CA VAL A 274 12.69 -11.76 9.65
C VAL A 274 11.36 -11.46 8.93
N LEU A 275 10.35 -11.05 9.69
CA LEU A 275 9.09 -10.53 9.17
C LEU A 275 9.05 -9.01 9.28
N ALA A 276 8.79 -8.32 8.19
CA ALA A 276 8.53 -6.89 8.16
C ALA A 276 7.06 -6.63 7.82
N PHE A 277 6.27 -6.16 8.79
CA PHE A 277 4.95 -5.59 8.52
C PHE A 277 5.14 -4.16 7.98
N VAL A 278 4.86 -3.95 6.69
CA VAL A 278 5.15 -2.70 6.00
C VAL A 278 3.85 -1.99 5.63
N CYS A 279 3.65 -0.79 6.16
CA CYS A 279 2.55 0.06 5.73
C CYS A 279 2.65 0.34 4.23
N GLN A 280 1.55 0.16 3.49
CA GLN A 280 1.50 0.35 2.03
C GLN A 280 1.98 1.74 1.53
N TRP A 281 2.11 2.72 2.42
CA TRP A 281 2.48 4.11 2.12
C TRP A 281 3.85 4.53 2.66
N SER A 282 4.48 3.72 3.51
CA SER A 282 5.75 4.10 4.14
C SER A 282 6.95 3.74 3.27
N GLU A 283 6.88 2.61 2.57
CA GLU A 283 7.99 2.10 1.77
C GLU A 283 7.47 1.39 0.51
N PHE A 284 7.84 1.90 -0.66
CA PHE A 284 7.32 1.43 -1.94
C PHE A 284 8.21 0.38 -2.60
N GLN A 285 9.53 0.55 -2.54
CA GLN A 285 10.46 -0.32 -3.27
C GLN A 285 10.51 -1.71 -2.64
N ALA A 286 10.49 -1.80 -1.31
CA ALA A 286 10.48 -3.08 -0.61
C ALA A 286 9.20 -3.89 -0.88
N LEU A 287 8.08 -3.19 -1.12
CA LEU A 287 6.80 -3.84 -1.41
C LEU A 287 6.70 -4.31 -2.87
N ASP A 288 7.26 -3.56 -3.83
CA ASP A 288 7.18 -3.93 -5.25
C ASP A 288 8.32 -4.82 -5.74
N ASN A 289 9.53 -4.63 -5.21
CA ASN A 289 10.71 -5.41 -5.56
C ASN A 289 11.52 -5.77 -4.30
N PRO A 290 10.97 -6.61 -3.41
CA PRO A 290 11.61 -6.98 -2.15
C PRO A 290 13.03 -7.52 -2.33
N SER A 291 13.26 -8.32 -3.39
CA SER A 291 14.57 -8.93 -3.67
C SER A 291 15.71 -7.91 -3.79
N ASN A 292 15.45 -6.75 -4.38
CA ASN A 292 16.46 -5.69 -4.57
C ASN A 292 16.80 -5.00 -3.24
N VAL A 293 15.80 -4.82 -2.36
CA VAL A 293 15.99 -4.17 -1.07
C VAL A 293 16.68 -5.11 -0.09
N PHE A 294 16.22 -6.36 -0.03
CA PHE A 294 16.66 -7.34 0.95
C PHE A 294 18.01 -7.98 0.62
N SER A 295 18.54 -7.78 -0.59
CA SER A 295 19.89 -8.22 -0.97
C SER A 295 20.13 -9.72 -0.70
N GLY A 296 19.10 -10.55 -0.92
CA GLY A 296 19.14 -12.01 -0.69
C GLY A 296 19.00 -12.47 0.76
N ARG A 297 18.76 -11.55 1.71
CA ARG A 297 18.48 -11.88 3.12
C ARG A 297 17.10 -12.52 3.29
N ASN A 298 16.96 -13.29 4.37
CA ASN A 298 15.77 -14.10 4.66
C ASN A 298 14.65 -13.25 5.31
N VAL A 299 14.13 -12.29 4.54
CA VAL A 299 13.17 -11.28 4.99
C VAL A 299 11.86 -11.42 4.21
N LEU A 300 10.73 -11.48 4.90
CA LEU A 300 9.40 -11.34 4.32
C LEU A 300 8.88 -9.92 4.55
N ALA A 301 8.58 -9.19 3.48
CA ALA A 301 7.71 -8.01 3.58
C ALA A 301 6.26 -8.44 3.46
N LEU A 302 5.48 -8.21 4.52
CA LEU A 302 4.03 -8.31 4.51
C LEU A 302 3.44 -6.91 4.48
N GLU A 303 2.87 -6.54 3.34
CA GLU A 303 2.14 -5.27 3.22
C GLU A 303 0.93 -5.26 4.13
N VAL A 304 0.75 -4.18 4.91
CA VAL A 304 -0.48 -3.90 5.66
C VAL A 304 -1.14 -2.59 5.18
N PRO A 305 -2.49 -2.49 5.15
CA PRO A 305 -3.17 -1.32 4.61
C PRO A 305 -2.93 -0.09 5.47
N CYS A 306 -2.84 -0.30 6.77
CA CYS A 306 -2.49 0.70 7.76
C CYS A 306 -2.09 -0.02 9.05
N PHE A 307 -1.15 0.55 9.79
CA PHE A 307 -0.78 0.04 11.11
C PHE A 307 -1.89 0.23 12.15
N LYS A 308 -2.88 1.10 11.89
CA LYS A 308 -4.08 1.26 12.72
C LYS A 308 -4.90 -0.02 12.88
N ALA A 309 -4.85 -0.88 11.86
CA ALA A 309 -5.52 -2.18 11.86
C ALA A 309 -4.61 -3.29 12.40
N MET A 310 -3.34 -3.01 12.72
CA MET A 310 -2.42 -4.06 13.11
C MET A 310 -2.69 -4.47 14.55
N ASP A 311 -3.24 -5.67 14.69
CA ASP A 311 -3.40 -6.31 15.98
C ASP A 311 -2.03 -6.75 16.53
N PRO A 312 -1.64 -6.34 17.76
CA PRO A 312 -0.45 -6.84 18.46
C PRO A 312 -0.29 -8.37 18.45
N VAL A 313 -1.40 -9.11 18.42
CA VAL A 313 -1.41 -10.59 18.36
C VAL A 313 -0.64 -11.10 17.14
N HIS A 314 -0.67 -10.41 16.00
CA HIS A 314 0.09 -10.84 14.81
C HIS A 314 1.60 -10.83 15.04
N VAL A 315 2.14 -9.90 15.83
CA VAL A 315 3.57 -9.85 16.14
C VAL A 315 3.97 -11.01 17.04
N VAL A 316 3.16 -11.28 18.08
CA VAL A 316 3.39 -12.41 18.98
C VAL A 316 3.28 -13.74 18.23
N ASN A 317 2.25 -13.89 17.40
CA ASN A 317 2.04 -15.09 16.60
C ASN A 317 3.15 -15.29 15.57
N ALA A 318 3.64 -14.23 14.91
CA ALA A 318 4.76 -14.35 13.98
C ALA A 318 6.03 -14.87 14.66
N LEU A 319 6.38 -14.36 15.85
CA LEU A 319 7.52 -14.89 16.62
C LEU A 319 7.30 -16.36 17.00
N ASN A 320 6.09 -16.75 17.40
CA ASN A 320 5.76 -18.14 17.72
C ASN A 320 5.77 -19.06 16.49
N CYS A 321 5.34 -18.58 15.33
CA CYS A 321 5.47 -19.27 14.03
C CYS A 321 6.94 -19.41 13.60
N GLY A 322 7.84 -18.71 14.29
CA GLY A 322 9.26 -18.96 14.22
C GLY A 322 10.09 -17.92 13.49
N PHE A 323 9.55 -16.73 13.25
CA PHE A 323 10.40 -15.61 12.86
C PHE A 323 11.37 -15.28 14.01
N ASP A 324 12.65 -15.12 13.70
CA ASP A 324 13.68 -14.74 14.67
C ASP A 324 13.56 -13.27 15.06
N GLY A 325 12.97 -12.44 14.19
CA GLY A 325 12.67 -11.05 14.47
C GLY A 325 11.48 -10.54 13.66
N VAL A 326 10.73 -9.60 14.23
CA VAL A 326 9.57 -8.96 13.60
C VAL A 326 9.78 -7.45 13.63
N MET A 327 9.55 -6.75 12.54
CA MET A 327 9.62 -5.30 12.49
C MET A 327 8.33 -4.69 11.95
N ALA A 328 7.93 -3.59 12.57
CA ALA A 328 6.85 -2.72 12.13
C ALA A 328 7.44 -1.53 11.37
N VAL A 329 7.06 -1.35 10.11
CA VAL A 329 7.56 -0.29 9.24
C VAL A 329 6.38 0.60 8.86
N VAL A 330 6.37 1.83 9.37
CA VAL A 330 5.19 2.70 9.29
C VAL A 330 5.52 4.09 8.76
N CYS A 331 4.47 4.84 8.45
CA CYS A 331 4.58 6.24 8.09
C CYS A 331 4.87 7.11 9.32
N SER A 332 5.70 8.14 9.12
CA SER A 332 5.74 9.27 10.04
C SER A 332 4.37 9.94 10.19
N SER A 333 4.19 10.75 11.23
CA SER A 333 2.94 11.52 11.44
C SER A 333 2.60 12.40 10.24
N LYS A 334 3.62 13.00 9.60
CA LYS A 334 3.46 13.85 8.41
C LYS A 334 3.13 13.08 7.14
N ASP A 335 3.58 11.83 7.01
CA ASP A 335 3.37 11.01 5.81
C ASP A 335 2.09 10.18 5.85
N CYS A 336 1.44 10.07 7.02
CA CYS A 336 0.30 9.18 7.20
C CYS A 336 -0.90 9.59 6.32
N LYS A 337 -1.39 8.68 5.47
CA LYS A 337 -2.52 8.91 4.57
C LYS A 337 -3.89 8.77 5.23
N LEU A 338 -3.91 8.25 6.44
CA LEU A 338 -5.09 8.12 7.29
C LEU A 338 -4.70 8.81 8.59
N GLN A 339 -4.89 10.12 8.74
CA GLN A 339 -4.41 10.81 9.94
C GLN A 339 -5.29 10.48 11.16
N GLU A 340 -6.61 10.44 10.98
CA GLU A 340 -7.58 10.22 12.06
C GLU A 340 -7.54 8.81 12.67
N GLY A 341 -7.34 8.70 13.99
CA GLY A 341 -7.17 7.42 14.70
C GLY A 341 -5.73 6.92 14.80
N ARG A 342 -4.72 7.81 14.67
CA ARG A 342 -3.29 7.44 14.82
C ARG A 342 -2.93 7.10 16.25
N ASP A 343 -3.53 7.82 17.20
CA ASP A 343 -3.45 7.57 18.63
C ASP A 343 -3.82 6.12 18.99
N THR A 344 -4.79 5.51 18.29
CA THR A 344 -5.16 4.10 18.49
C THR A 344 -3.99 3.16 18.16
N ALA A 345 -3.29 3.43 17.05
CA ALA A 345 -2.13 2.63 16.66
C ALA A 345 -0.96 2.79 17.63
N GLU A 346 -0.73 4.01 18.14
CA GLU A 346 0.32 4.32 19.12
C GLU A 346 0.05 3.61 20.46
N ARG A 347 -1.18 3.67 20.97
CA ARG A 347 -1.58 2.92 22.19
C ARG A 347 -1.39 1.41 22.04
N ASN A 348 -1.73 0.84 20.89
CA ASN A 348 -1.52 -0.60 20.67
C ASN A 348 -0.05 -0.99 20.64
N LEU A 349 0.81 -0.12 20.12
CA LEU A 349 2.24 -0.35 20.11
C LEU A 349 2.79 -0.40 21.53
N GLU A 350 2.34 0.48 22.41
CA GLU A 350 2.67 0.46 23.85
C GLU A 350 2.24 -0.87 24.50
N VAL A 351 0.99 -1.29 24.27
CA VAL A 351 0.47 -2.58 24.76
C VAL A 351 1.32 -3.74 24.26
N LEU A 352 1.66 -3.75 22.96
CA LEU A 352 2.51 -4.78 22.36
C LEU A 352 3.89 -4.83 23.02
N THR A 353 4.53 -3.67 23.19
CA THR A 353 5.85 -3.59 23.83
C THR A 353 5.83 -4.18 25.23
N ASP A 354 4.79 -3.91 26.03
CA ASP A 354 4.68 -4.47 27.38
C ASP A 354 4.41 -5.98 27.39
N VAL A 355 3.62 -6.48 26.44
CA VAL A 355 3.41 -7.93 26.26
C VAL A 355 4.73 -8.63 25.88
N LEU A 356 5.51 -8.04 24.98
CA LEU A 356 6.79 -8.60 24.54
C LEU A 356 7.85 -8.59 25.65
N LYS A 357 7.89 -7.54 26.48
CA LYS A 357 8.74 -7.50 27.69
C LYS A 357 8.41 -8.65 28.64
N LYS A 358 7.12 -8.86 28.94
CA LYS A 358 6.66 -9.95 29.81
C LYS A 358 7.01 -11.34 29.26
N LYS A 359 7.16 -11.47 27.93
CA LYS A 359 7.56 -12.72 27.26
C LYS A 359 9.06 -12.84 27.00
N ASN A 360 9.89 -11.88 27.42
CA ASN A 360 11.32 -11.82 27.08
C ASN A 360 11.59 -11.83 25.54
N LEU A 361 10.72 -11.17 24.78
CA LEU A 361 10.78 -11.07 23.31
C LEU A 361 10.98 -9.64 22.81
N ALA A 362 11.15 -8.67 23.71
CA ALA A 362 11.24 -7.26 23.36
C ALA A 362 12.37 -6.97 22.34
N ASP A 363 13.55 -7.56 22.49
CA ASP A 363 14.70 -7.31 21.61
C ASP A 363 14.52 -7.87 20.17
N ARG A 364 13.54 -8.75 19.98
CA ARG A 364 13.18 -9.35 18.69
C ARG A 364 12.14 -8.55 17.92
N PHE A 365 11.64 -7.47 18.49
CA PHE A 365 10.72 -6.56 17.83
C PHE A 365 11.30 -5.17 17.73
N ASP A 366 10.97 -4.45 16.66
CA ASP A 366 11.17 -3.01 16.60
C ASP A 366 10.13 -2.33 15.72
N PHE A 367 9.98 -1.04 15.96
CA PHE A 367 9.16 -0.15 15.19
C PHE A 367 10.02 0.93 14.53
N TYR A 368 9.79 1.14 13.23
CA TYR A 368 10.55 2.07 12.40
C TYR A 368 9.60 2.99 11.63
N GLU A 369 9.72 4.29 11.84
CA GLU A 369 9.13 5.28 10.93
C GLU A 369 10.02 5.46 9.72
N VAL A 370 9.46 5.31 8.53
CA VAL A 370 10.16 5.55 7.25
C VAL A 370 9.27 6.38 6.33
N SER A 371 9.89 6.99 5.33
CA SER A 371 9.20 7.82 4.34
C SER A 371 9.63 7.40 2.94
N PRO A 372 8.68 7.32 1.99
CA PRO A 372 9.01 7.03 0.59
C PRO A 372 9.80 8.17 -0.07
N ARG A 373 9.89 9.34 0.58
CA ARG A 373 10.74 10.46 0.17
C ARG A 373 12.23 10.18 0.37
N CYS A 374 12.53 9.25 1.27
CA CYS A 374 13.86 9.05 1.82
C CYS A 374 14.48 7.77 1.24
N LEU A 375 15.17 7.89 0.11
CA LEU A 375 15.77 6.76 -0.57
C LEU A 375 16.80 6.04 0.32
N GLY A 376 16.65 4.72 0.48
CA GLY A 376 17.60 3.86 1.20
C GLY A 376 17.49 3.89 2.73
N ASP A 377 16.67 4.77 3.33
CA ASP A 377 16.47 4.84 4.78
C ASP A 377 15.95 3.51 5.36
N PHE A 378 14.92 2.93 4.72
CA PHE A 378 14.42 1.62 5.13
C PHE A 378 15.48 0.52 5.05
N LYS A 379 16.30 0.52 3.99
CA LYS A 379 17.39 -0.46 3.85
C LYS A 379 18.39 -0.34 5.00
N LYS A 380 18.83 0.87 5.34
CA LYS A 380 19.74 1.09 6.48
C LYS A 380 19.16 0.53 7.78
N LYS A 381 17.89 0.82 8.07
CA LYS A 381 17.18 0.32 9.28
C LYS A 381 17.03 -1.20 9.28
N LEU A 382 16.69 -1.79 8.14
CA LEU A 382 16.62 -3.23 7.98
C LEU A 382 17.99 -3.88 8.22
N ASP A 383 19.06 -3.34 7.67
CA ASP A 383 20.43 -3.86 7.82
C ASP A 383 20.85 -3.87 9.30
N THR A 384 20.57 -2.78 10.02
CA THR A 384 20.81 -2.69 11.47
C THR A 384 20.01 -3.72 12.24
N PHE A 385 18.70 -3.82 12.00
CA PHE A 385 17.83 -4.77 12.66
C PHE A 385 18.25 -6.23 12.38
N TYR A 386 18.50 -6.56 11.11
CA TYR A 386 18.89 -7.91 10.71
C TYR A 386 20.22 -8.33 11.33
N THR A 387 21.19 -7.41 11.43
CA THR A 387 22.47 -7.66 12.10
C THR A 387 22.28 -7.96 13.58
N ARG A 388 21.41 -7.18 14.25
CA ARG A 388 21.06 -7.42 15.65
C ARG A 388 20.48 -8.82 15.85
N ILE A 389 19.47 -9.19 15.06
CA ILE A 389 18.82 -10.51 15.16
C ILE A 389 19.79 -11.65 14.83
N SER A 390 20.69 -11.45 13.87
CA SER A 390 21.70 -12.45 13.49
C SER A 390 22.67 -12.80 14.63
N ASN A 391 22.95 -11.83 15.52
CA ASN A 391 23.83 -12.01 16.67
C ASN A 391 23.12 -12.64 17.88
N MET A 392 21.81 -12.88 17.80
CA MET A 392 21.04 -13.51 18.87
C MET A 392 21.01 -15.04 18.70
N LYS A 393 20.87 -15.77 19.81
CA LYS A 393 20.60 -17.22 19.76
C LYS A 393 19.27 -17.46 19.04
N LYS A 394 19.22 -18.45 18.14
CA LYS A 394 17.97 -18.84 17.46
C LYS A 394 16.90 -19.23 18.49
N GLN A 395 15.66 -18.87 18.22
CA GLN A 395 14.55 -19.28 19.06
C GLN A 395 14.27 -20.77 18.80
N LEU A 396 14.32 -21.61 19.83
CA LEU A 396 13.79 -22.97 19.76
C LEU A 396 12.28 -22.85 19.56
N VAL A 397 11.76 -23.46 18.49
CA VAL A 397 10.33 -23.49 18.22
C VAL A 397 9.67 -24.25 19.36
N VAL A 398 8.73 -23.62 20.06
CA VAL A 398 7.81 -24.36 20.91
C VAL A 398 6.84 -25.02 19.94
N GLU A 399 6.95 -26.34 19.76
CA GLU A 399 5.92 -27.10 19.06
C GLU A 399 4.61 -26.86 19.81
N VAL A 400 3.68 -26.13 19.17
CA VAL A 400 2.30 -26.11 19.63
C VAL A 400 1.76 -27.49 19.29
N GLU A 401 1.65 -28.37 20.30
CA GLU A 401 0.96 -29.65 20.16
C GLU A 401 -0.40 -29.37 19.53
N GLY A 402 -0.54 -29.75 18.27
CA GLY A 402 -1.82 -29.70 17.58
C GLY A 402 -2.77 -30.61 18.33
N ASP A 403 -3.90 -30.05 18.74
CA ASP A 403 -5.03 -30.76 19.33
C ASP A 403 -5.55 -31.79 18.30
N ARG A 404 -4.91 -32.97 18.29
CA ARG A 404 -5.32 -34.15 17.54
C ARG A 404 -5.88 -35.13 18.55
N LYS A 405 -7.20 -35.30 18.45
CA LYS A 405 -8.06 -36.39 18.94
C LYS A 405 -8.84 -36.10 20.23
N ARG A 406 -10.05 -35.56 20.04
CA ARG A 406 -11.26 -36.13 20.64
C ARG A 406 -12.17 -36.67 19.54
N THR A 407 -11.86 -37.88 19.11
CA THR A 407 -12.80 -38.82 18.48
C THR A 407 -12.50 -40.16 19.12
N GLU A 408 -13.21 -40.42 20.22
CA GLU A 408 -13.98 -41.64 20.52
C GLU A 408 -14.65 -41.48 21.89
#